data_AF-A0A7W6NNQ4-F1
#
_entry.id   AF-A0A7W6NNQ4-F1
#
_cell.length_a   1.000
_cell.length_b   1.000
_cell.length_c   1.000
_cell.angle_alpha   90.00
_cell.angle_beta   90.00
_cell.angle_gamma   90.00
#
_symmetry.space_group_name_H-M   'P 1'
#
loop_
_entity.id
_entity.type
_entity.pdbx_description
1 polymer ?
#
loop_
_entity_poly.entity_id
_entity_poly.type
_entity_poly.pdbx_seq_one_letter_code
_entity_poly.pdbx_strand_id
1 'polypeptide(L)'
;MAGIGAIGAGVFLTLREFLPWLEANRTGAVRTRGARPQLVRRDEDPERFKDLTGRRLKAAGPGLLILAAGFGWLFWNVLAIAVSTAA
;
A
#
# COMPACT_ATOMS: atom_id res chain seq x y z
N MET A 1 -0.68 12.85 -18.83
CA MET A 1 -1.71 11.87 -18.40
C MET A 1 -1.14 10.69 -17.60
N ALA A 2 -0.01 10.08 -18.01
CA ALA A 2 0.54 8.88 -17.35
C ALA A 2 0.85 9.03 -15.84
N GLY A 3 1.35 10.19 -15.39
CA GLY A 3 1.69 10.41 -13.98
C GLY A 3 0.49 10.38 -13.02
N ILE A 4 -0.65 10.91 -13.44
CA ILE A 4 -1.89 10.90 -12.63
C ILE A 4 -2.40 9.46 -12.47
N GLY A 5 -2.34 8.66 -13.55
CA GLY A 5 -2.68 7.24 -13.51
C GLY A 5 -1.78 6.43 -12.56
N ALA A 6 -0.48 6.70 -12.57
CA ALA A 6 0.47 6.05 -11.66
C ALA A 6 0.22 6.40 -10.18
N ILE A 7 -0.08 7.68 -9.88
CA ILE A 7 -0.43 8.12 -8.52
C ILE A 7 -1.72 7.42 -8.07
N GLY A 8 -2.77 7.41 -8.91
CA GLY A 8 -4.04 6.75 -8.58
C GLY A 8 -3.88 5.25 -8.35
N ALA A 9 -3.14 4.55 -9.21
CA ALA A 9 -2.84 3.12 -9.05
C ALA A 9 -2.01 2.85 -7.79
N GLY A 10 -1.00 3.68 -7.51
CA GLY A 10 -0.17 3.58 -6.31
C GLY A 10 -0.99 3.76 -5.03
N VAL A 11 -1.86 4.78 -4.98
CA VAL A 11 -2.77 5.01 -3.84
C VAL A 11 -3.69 3.81 -3.64
N PHE A 12 -4.35 3.36 -4.71
CA PHE A 12 -5.28 2.24 -4.64
C PHE A 12 -4.62 0.95 -4.15
N LEU A 13 -3.46 0.60 -4.72
CA LEU A 13 -2.72 -0.61 -4.32
C LEU A 13 -2.23 -0.54 -2.87
N THR A 14 -1.75 0.64 -2.45
CA THR A 14 -1.31 0.85 -1.06
C THR A 14 -2.49 0.71 -0.11
N LEU A 15 -3.59 1.41 -0.36
CA LEU A 15 -4.79 1.36 0.48
C LEU A 15 -5.39 -0.04 0.54
N ARG A 16 -5.45 -0.76 -0.58
CA ARG A 16 -6.00 -2.12 -0.66
C ARG A 16 -5.31 -3.10 0.29
N GLU A 17 -4.01 -2.94 0.53
CA GLU A 17 -3.27 -3.78 1.48
C GLU A 17 -3.18 -3.17 2.88
N PHE A 18 -3.12 -1.85 2.98
CA PHE A 18 -2.95 -1.13 4.24
C PHE A 18 -4.24 -1.11 5.08
N LEU A 19 -5.42 -0.92 4.47
CA LEU A 19 -6.71 -0.92 5.18
C LEU A 19 -6.95 -2.24 5.93
N PRO A 20 -6.82 -3.42 5.29
CA PRO A 20 -6.99 -4.69 5.98
C PRO A 20 -5.91 -4.97 7.04
N TRP A 21 -4.70 -4.42 6.87
CA TRP A 21 -3.65 -4.50 7.89
C TRP A 21 -4.01 -3.66 9.12
N LEU A 22 -4.52 -2.45 8.91
CA LEU A 22 -4.97 -1.56 9.99
C LEU A 22 -6.17 -2.17 10.74
N GLU A 23 -7.13 -2.72 10.01
CA GLU A 23 -8.30 -3.39 10.59
C GLU A 23 -7.87 -4.61 11.42
N ALA A 24 -6.93 -5.41 10.93
CA ALA A 24 -6.40 -6.55 11.67
C ALA A 24 -5.71 -6.13 12.97
N ASN A 25 -4.91 -5.05 12.95
CA ASN A 25 -4.26 -4.53 14.14
C ASN A 25 -5.25 -3.95 15.16
N ARG A 26 -6.33 -3.31 14.70
CA ARG A 26 -7.37 -2.75 15.58
C ARG A 26 -8.26 -3.83 16.19
N THR A 27 -8.65 -4.83 15.40
CA THR A 27 -9.58 -5.89 15.84
C THR A 27 -8.87 -7.08 16.50
N GLY A 28 -7.57 -7.23 16.28
CA GLY A 28 -6.82 -8.41 16.70
C GLY A 28 -7.18 -9.67 15.91
N ALA A 29 -7.86 -9.55 14.76
CA ALA A 29 -8.25 -10.69 13.94
C ALA A 29 -7.89 -10.48 12.46
N VAL A 30 -7.33 -11.50 11.82
CA VAL A 30 -6.93 -11.45 10.41
C VAL A 30 -7.46 -12.67 9.68
N ARG A 31 -8.00 -12.48 8.47
CA ARG A 31 -8.44 -13.60 7.62
C ARG A 31 -7.31 -14.07 6.71
N THR A 32 -7.16 -15.37 6.53
CA THR A 32 -6.25 -15.93 5.52
C THR A 32 -6.77 -15.64 4.11
N ARG A 33 -5.86 -15.58 3.13
CA ARG A 33 -6.20 -15.50 1.69
C ARG A 33 -6.33 -16.91 1.13
N GLY A 34 -7.34 -17.16 0.30
CA GLY A 34 -7.54 -18.44 -0.39
C GLY A 34 -9.01 -18.77 -0.62
N ALA A 35 -9.26 -19.96 -1.17
CA ALA A 35 -10.62 -20.45 -1.47
C ALA A 35 -11.48 -20.69 -0.20
N ARG A 36 -10.83 -20.89 0.96
CA ARG A 36 -11.49 -21.01 2.27
C ARG A 36 -10.81 -20.09 3.28
N PRO A 37 -11.25 -18.82 3.40
CA PRO A 37 -10.67 -17.89 4.34
C PRO A 37 -10.95 -18.33 5.78
N GLN A 38 -9.89 -18.46 6.58
CA GLN A 38 -9.96 -18.77 8.01
C GLN A 38 -9.68 -17.51 8.82
N LEU A 39 -10.42 -17.31 9.90
CA LEU A 39 -10.15 -16.24 10.86
C LEU A 39 -9.04 -16.70 11.80
N VAL A 40 -7.98 -15.91 11.92
CA VAL A 40 -6.90 -16.09 12.89
C VAL A 40 -6.94 -14.93 13.85
N ARG A 41 -7.13 -15.21 15.14
CA ARG A 41 -7.17 -14.19 16.18
C ARG A 41 -5.84 -14.15 16.94
N ARG A 42 -5.47 -12.96 17.40
CA ARG A 42 -4.18 -12.69 18.06
C ARG A 42 -4.07 -13.36 19.43
N ASP A 43 -5.19 -13.54 20.12
CA ASP A 43 -5.33 -14.22 21.40
C ASP A 43 -5.20 -15.74 21.29
N GLU A 44 -5.64 -16.31 20.16
CA GLU A 44 -5.56 -17.76 19.90
C GLU A 44 -4.20 -18.20 19.34
N ASP A 45 -3.67 -17.46 18.34
CA ASP A 45 -2.41 -17.81 17.64
C ASP A 45 -1.61 -16.53 17.30
N PRO A 46 -0.84 -15.99 18.27
CA PRO A 46 -0.14 -14.71 18.11
C PRO A 46 1.01 -14.78 17.09
N GLU A 47 1.66 -15.93 16.92
CA GLU A 47 2.75 -16.11 15.96
C GLU A 47 2.22 -16.08 14.53
N ARG A 48 1.16 -16.84 14.25
CA ARG A 48 0.53 -16.87 12.94
C ARG A 48 -0.13 -15.54 12.60
N PHE A 49 -0.73 -14.87 13.60
CA PHE A 49 -1.25 -13.51 13.43
C PHE A 49 -0.12 -12.54 13.01
N LYS A 50 1.02 -12.55 13.69
CA LYS A 50 2.17 -11.69 13.33
C LYS A 50 2.68 -11.96 11.93
N ASP A 51 2.84 -13.22 11.53
CA ASP A 51 3.35 -13.56 10.19
C ASP A 51 2.37 -13.12 9.09
N LEU A 52 1.06 -13.39 9.25
CA LEU A 52 0.04 -12.96 8.30
C LEU A 52 -0.04 -11.44 8.16
N THR A 53 0.06 -10.72 9.28
CA THR A 53 0.00 -9.26 9.32
C THR A 53 1.29 -8.65 8.74
N GLY A 54 2.45 -9.23 9.03
CA GLY A 54 3.74 -8.83 8.46
C GLY A 54 3.80 -9.01 6.94
N ARG A 55 3.25 -10.11 6.40
CA ARG A 55 3.16 -10.33 4.95
C ARG A 55 2.28 -9.31 4.24
N ARG A 56 1.15 -8.89 4.85
CA ARG A 56 0.29 -7.82 4.30
C ARG A 56 1.00 -6.48 4.25
N LEU A 57 1.76 -6.13 5.29
CA LEU A 57 2.56 -4.90 5.29
C LEU A 57 3.62 -4.92 4.18
N LYS A 58 4.33 -6.04 4.00
CA LYS A 58 5.29 -6.20 2.89
C LYS A 58 4.61 -6.12 1.53
N ALA A 59 3.39 -6.65 1.39
CA ALA A 59 2.61 -6.57 0.16
C ALA A 59 2.14 -5.16 -0.19
N ALA A 60 2.09 -4.22 0.78
CA ALA A 60 1.83 -2.81 0.51
C ALA A 60 3.04 -2.08 -0.13
N GLY A 61 4.26 -2.63 0.00
CA GLY A 61 5.50 -2.03 -0.51
C GLY A 61 5.49 -1.69 -2.00
N PRO A 62 5.08 -2.59 -2.91
CA PRO A 62 4.97 -2.30 -4.34
C PRO A 62 4.02 -1.13 -4.65
N GLY A 63 2.88 -1.02 -3.94
CA GLY A 63 1.97 0.11 -4.09
C GLY A 63 2.63 1.43 -3.72
N LEU A 64 3.42 1.42 -2.64
CA LEU A 64 4.17 2.60 -2.18
C LEU A 64 5.25 3.03 -3.17
N LEU A 65 5.95 2.07 -3.81
CA LEU A 65 6.95 2.35 -4.84
C LEU A 65 6.32 2.97 -6.09
N ILE A 66 5.17 2.45 -6.54
CA ILE A 66 4.44 3.03 -7.68
C ILE A 66 3.96 4.45 -7.36
N LEU A 67 3.48 4.67 -6.14
CA LEU A 67 3.08 5.98 -5.66
C LEU A 67 4.27 6.96 -5.65
N ALA A 68 5.41 6.54 -5.11
CA ALA A 68 6.63 7.33 -5.09
C ALA A 68 7.14 7.65 -6.51
N ALA A 69 7.08 6.69 -7.45
CA ALA A 69 7.43 6.91 -8.84
C ALA A 69 6.49 7.93 -9.52
N GLY A 70 5.18 7.85 -9.24
CA GLY A 70 4.20 8.83 -9.72
C GLY A 70 4.48 10.24 -9.19
N PHE A 71 4.80 10.37 -7.91
CA PHE A 71 5.20 11.66 -7.31
C PHE A 71 6.51 12.18 -7.87
N GLY A 72 7.53 11.33 -8.03
CA GLY A 72 8.81 11.71 -8.62
C GLY A 72 8.65 12.22 -10.06
N TRP A 73 7.82 11.54 -10.86
CA TRP A 73 7.48 12.00 -12.20
C TRP A 73 6.78 13.36 -12.19
N LEU A 74 5.78 13.54 -11.33
CA LEU A 74 5.03 14.80 -11.24
C LEU A 74 5.92 15.95 -10.77
N PHE A 75 6.78 15.71 -9.77
CA PHE A 75 7.78 16.66 -9.28
C PHE A 75 8.75 17.09 -10.39
N TRP A 76 9.24 16.14 -11.19
CA TRP A 76 10.12 16.45 -12.33
C TRP A 76 9.43 17.33 -13.36
N ASN A 77 8.15 17.08 -13.67
CA ASN A 77 7.37 17.92 -14.59
C ASN A 77 7.17 19.34 -14.03
N VAL A 78 6.90 19.47 -12.73
CA VAL A 78 6.76 20.79 -12.09
C VAL A 78 8.08 21.57 -12.14
N LEU A 79 9.22 20.92 -11.87
CA LEU A 79 10.53 21.56 -11.98
C LEU A 79 10.85 21.97 -13.42
N ALA A 80 10.60 21.09 -14.40
CA ALA A 80 10.83 21.40 -15.80
C ALA A 80 10.02 22.62 -16.25
N ILE A 81 8.75 22.70 -15.83
CA ILE A 81 7.90 23.88 -16.08
C ILE A 81 8.51 25.11 -15.40
N ALA A 82 8.82 25.05 -14.10
CA ALA A 82 9.36 26.18 -13.35
C ALA A 82 10.67 26.72 -13.93
N VAL A 83 11.56 25.84 -14.38
CA VAL A 83 12.81 26.23 -15.07
C VAL A 83 12.50 26.88 -16.41
N SER A 84 11.54 26.35 -17.17
CA SER A 84 11.15 26.93 -18.47
C SER A 84 10.45 28.28 -18.37
N THR A 85 9.75 28.57 -17.27
CA THR A 85 9.17 29.91 -17.02
C THR A 85 10.16 30.90 -16.45
N ALA A 86 11.26 30.43 -15.86
CA ALA A 86 12.32 31.27 -15.31
C ALA A 86 13.43 31.62 -16.31
N ALA A 87 13.48 30.90 -17.46
CA ALA A 87 14.37 31.16 -18.59
C ALA A 87 13.67 32.04 -19.63
#